data_AF-A0A5K1E730-F1
#
_entry.id   AF-A0A5K1E730-F1
#
_cell.length_a   1.000
_cell.length_b   1.000
_cell.length_c   1.000
_cell.angle_alpha   90.00
_cell.angle_beta   90.00
_cell.angle_gamma   90.00
#
_symmetry.space_group_name_H-M   'P 1'
#
loop_
_entity.id
_entity.type
_entity.pdbx_description
1 polymer ?
#
loop_
_entity_poly.entity_id
_entity_poly.type
_entity_poly.pdbx_seq_one_letter_code
_entity_poly.pdbx_strand_id
1 'polypeptide(L)' 'AIVTFGLNALYGRRKGANGVWIGDWNLNNSRSFIEYTIEKGFQIDSWEF' A
#
# COMPACT_ATOMS: atom_id res chain seq x y z
N ALA A 1 -4.90 18.16 3.43
CA ALA A 1 -3.52 17.64 3.40
C ALA A 1 -3.39 16.74 2.18
N ILE A 2 -2.24 16.74 1.52
CA ILE A 2 -1.96 15.79 0.42
C ILE A 2 -1.60 14.46 1.09
N VAL A 3 -2.36 13.40 0.81
CA VAL A 3 -2.13 12.07 1.37
C VAL A 3 -1.53 11.18 0.29
N THR A 4 -0.33 10.68 0.55
CA THR A 4 0.33 9.64 -0.24
C THR A 4 0.35 8.35 0.57
N PHE A 5 -0.01 7.24 -0.07
CA PHE A 5 0.08 5.91 0.53
C PHE A 5 1.19 5.09 -0.13
N GLY A 6 2.11 4.59 0.70
CA GLY A 6 3.07 3.58 0.29
C GLY A 6 2.45 2.18 0.32
N LEU A 7 2.47 1.49 -0.82
CA LEU A 7 1.94 0.12 -0.95
C LEU A 7 3.01 -0.95 -0.59
N ASN A 8 4.12 -0.52 -0.01
CA ASN A 8 5.29 -1.35 0.26
C ASN A 8 5.11 -2.37 1.38
N ALA A 9 4.21 -2.07 2.32
CA ALA A 9 4.00 -2.83 3.56
C ALA A 9 2.68 -3.64 3.56
N LEU A 10 2.16 -3.93 2.38
CA LEU A 10 0.92 -4.67 2.17
C LEU A 10 1.02 -6.15 2.61
N TYR A 11 -0.12 -6.84 2.70
CA TYR A 11 -0.18 -8.21 3.18
C TYR A 11 0.71 -9.15 2.34
N GLY A 12 1.53 -9.95 3.03
CA GLY A 12 2.55 -10.81 2.41
C GLY A 12 3.91 -10.12 2.25
N ARG A 13 4.00 -8.80 2.45
CA ARG A 13 5.25 -8.07 2.56
C ARG A 13 5.78 -8.15 3.99
N ARG A 14 7.11 -8.17 4.14
CA ARG A 14 7.78 -8.17 5.43
C ARG A 14 8.98 -7.24 5.40
N LYS A 15 9.33 -6.66 6.54
CA LYS A 15 10.51 -5.81 6.67
C LYS A 15 11.78 -6.66 6.62
N GLY A 16 12.64 -6.39 5.64
CA GLY A 16 13.95 -7.01 5.49
C GLY A 16 14.98 -6.44 6.47
N ALA A 17 16.15 -7.08 6.53
CA ALA A 17 17.23 -6.70 7.45
C ALA A 17 17.79 -5.28 7.20
N ASN A 18 17.71 -4.80 5.97
CA ASN A 18 18.09 -3.43 5.58
C ASN A 18 16.95 -2.41 5.72
N GLY A 19 15.82 -2.79 6.32
CA GLY A 19 14.64 -1.95 6.46
C GLY A 19 13.76 -1.83 5.22
N VAL A 20 14.16 -2.44 4.09
CA VAL A 20 13.37 -2.47 2.85
C VAL A 20 12.30 -3.55 2.96
N TRP A 21 11.10 -3.26 2.48
CA TRP A 21 10.02 -4.23 2.43
C TRP A 21 10.24 -5.23 1.28
N ILE A 22 10.26 -6.51 1.64
CA ILE A 22 10.50 -7.64 0.72
C ILE A 22 9.32 -8.61 0.75
N GLY A 23 9.31 -9.57 -0.19
CA GLY A 23 8.21 -10.53 -0.40
C GLY A 23 7.53 -10.29 -1.74
N ASP A 24 6.65 -11.18 -2.16
CA ASP A 24 5.99 -11.03 -3.46
C ASP A 24 4.96 -9.90 -3.44
N TRP A 25 4.78 -9.25 -4.60
CA TRP A 25 3.70 -8.30 -4.78
C TRP A 25 2.38 -9.04 -4.93
N ASN A 26 1.36 -8.61 -4.19
CA ASN A 26 0.02 -9.16 -4.27
C ASN A 26 -0.95 -8.13 -4.87
N LEU A 27 -1.34 -8.35 -6.13
CA LEU A 27 -2.28 -7.50 -6.87
C LEU A 27 -3.64 -7.40 -6.18
N ASN A 28 -4.17 -8.51 -5.67
CA ASN A 28 -5.48 -8.53 -5.01
C ASN A 28 -5.46 -7.70 -3.73
N ASN A 29 -4.40 -7.81 -2.92
CA ASN A 29 -4.30 -7.04 -1.69
C ASN A 29 -4.19 -5.54 -1.94
N SER A 30 -3.40 -5.14 -2.95
CA SER A 30 -3.23 -3.75 -3.34
C SER A 30 -4.52 -3.14 -3.84
N ARG A 31 -5.25 -3.89 -4.68
CA ARG A 31 -6.56 -3.49 -5.18
C ARG A 31 -7.58 -3.32 -4.05
N SER A 32 -7.70 -4.31 -3.17
CA SER A 32 -8.65 -4.24 -2.05
C SER A 32 -8.34 -3.06 -1.10
N PHE A 33 -7.06 -2.71 -0.91
CA PHE A 33 -6.70 -1.55 -0.11
C PHE A 33 -7.13 -0.24 -0.78
N ILE A 34 -6.87 -0.09 -2.09
CA ILE A 34 -7.30 1.10 -2.85
C ILE A 34 -8.83 1.23 -2.81
N GLU A 35 -9.56 0.15 -3.08
CA GLU A 35 -11.04 0.11 -3.01
C GLU A 35 -11.53 0.56 -1.62
N TYR A 36 -10.96 0.01 -0.54
CA TYR A 36 -11.29 0.41 0.83
C TYR A 36 -11.07 1.92 1.07
N THR A 37 -9.97 2.49 0.58
CA THR A 37 -9.71 3.92 0.78
C THR A 37 -10.72 4.82 0.06
N ILE A 38 -11.16 4.41 -1.12
CA ILE A 38 -12.22 5.08 -1.88
C ILE A 38 -13.54 4.99 -1.12
N GLU A 39 -13.91 3.81 -0.63
CA GLU A 39 -15.13 3.59 0.16
C GLU A 39 -15.17 4.42 1.44
N LYS A 40 -14.00 4.67 2.07
CA LYS A 40 -13.88 5.54 3.25
C LYS A 40 -13.87 7.03 2.92
N GLY A 41 -13.88 7.40 1.65
CA GLY A 41 -13.86 8.80 1.22
C GLY A 41 -12.52 9.47 1.48
N PHE A 42 -11.42 8.72 1.59
CA PHE A 42 -10.10 9.33 1.70
C PHE A 42 -9.71 9.95 0.36
N GLN A 43 -9.35 11.23 0.39
CA GLN A 43 -8.82 11.91 -0.78
C GLN A 43 -7.31 11.61 -0.88
N ILE A 44 -6.99 10.58 -1.66
CA ILE A 44 -5.60 10.15 -1.92
C ILE A 44 -5.11 10.82 -3.19
N ASP A 45 -3.94 11.43 -3.10
CA ASP A 45 -3.32 12.15 -4.21
C ASP A 45 -2.41 11.23 -5.03
N SER A 46 -1.69 10.33 -4.35
CA SER A 46 -0.71 9.46 -4.98
C SER A 46 -0.48 8.14 -4.23
N TRP A 47 0.01 7.16 -4.98
CA TRP A 47 0.40 5.84 -4.50
C TRP A 47 1.85 5.61 -4.89
N GLU A 48 2.66 5.10 -3.96
CA GLU A 48 4.07 4.81 -4.21
C GLU A 48 4.41 3.35 -3.91
N PHE A 49 5.36 2.81 -4.68
CA PHE A 49 6.00 1.51 -4.49
C PHE A 49 7.52 1.71 -4.53
#